data_AF-A0A6A6SDJ1-F1
#
_entry.id   AF-A0A6A6SDJ1-F1
#
_cell.length_a   1.000
_cell.length_b   1.000
_cell.length_c   1.000
_cell.angle_alpha   90.00
_cell.angle_beta   90.00
_cell.angle_gamma   90.00
#
_symmetry.space_group_name_H-M   'P 1'
#
loop_
_entity.id
_entity.type
_entity.pdbx_description
1 polymer ?
#
loop_
_entity_poly.entity_id
_entity_poly.type
_entity_poly.pdbx_seq_one_letter_code
_entity_poly.pdbx_strand_id
1 'polypeptide(L)'
;MQLSNILSTLILFTPALALPQPIAQDLHHLTPRAINPALVPDFGVKSNQTIANSADCKGIKNSRIPCQCPPNRQTFIKKLNQFVDQGNAFGTTVKFPSGNDTASQKQRTNALILTLQNLNNKGVGCPLVSTTFGSLPR
;
A
#
# COMPACT_ATOMS: atom_id res chain seq x y z
N MET A 1 42.70 -68.67 -32.35
CA MET A 1 41.45 -67.90 -32.54
C MET A 1 40.66 -68.07 -31.24
N GLN A 2 40.30 -67.10 -30.42
CA GLN A 2 40.29 -65.64 -30.47
C GLN A 2 40.74 -65.06 -29.11
N LEU A 3 41.36 -63.89 -29.12
CA LEU A 3 41.70 -63.11 -27.92
C LEU A 3 40.68 -61.97 -27.78
N SER A 4 40.11 -61.86 -26.59
CA SER A 4 39.13 -60.86 -26.18
C SER A 4 39.81 -59.52 -25.88
N ASN A 5 39.32 -58.43 -26.48
CA ASN A 5 39.74 -57.06 -26.15
C ASN A 5 38.66 -56.39 -25.29
N ILE A 6 39.03 -56.06 -24.04
CA ILE A 6 38.25 -55.27 -23.09
C ILE A 6 38.85 -53.86 -23.07
N LEU A 7 38.11 -52.86 -23.56
CA LEU A 7 38.47 -51.45 -23.43
C LEU A 7 37.92 -50.92 -22.09
N SER A 8 38.83 -50.68 -21.13
CA SER A 8 38.54 -49.94 -19.90
C SER A 8 38.69 -48.43 -20.15
N THR A 9 37.59 -47.70 -20.15
CA THR A 9 37.58 -46.23 -20.14
C THR A 9 37.69 -45.71 -18.71
N LEU A 10 38.80 -45.02 -18.42
CA LEU A 10 39.03 -44.25 -17.18
C LEU A 10 38.19 -42.97 -17.17
N ILE A 11 37.28 -42.84 -16.21
CA ILE A 11 36.51 -41.61 -15.96
C ILE A 11 37.30 -40.75 -14.97
N LEU A 12 37.78 -39.59 -15.42
CA LEU A 12 38.42 -38.57 -14.57
C LEU A 12 37.34 -37.73 -13.89
N PHE A 13 37.23 -37.84 -12.56
CA PHE A 13 36.42 -36.94 -11.73
C PHE A 13 37.23 -35.68 -11.40
N THR A 14 36.83 -34.54 -11.95
CA THR A 14 37.31 -33.22 -11.54
C THR A 14 36.54 -32.74 -10.31
N PRO A 15 37.18 -32.34 -9.20
CA PRO A 15 36.46 -31.75 -8.08
C PRO A 15 36.09 -30.30 -8.42
N ALA A 16 34.79 -30.01 -8.47
CA ALA A 16 34.30 -28.64 -8.54
C ALA A 16 34.55 -27.95 -7.18
N LEU A 17 35.40 -26.93 -7.17
CA LEU A 17 35.56 -26.01 -6.04
C LEU A 17 34.26 -25.23 -5.86
N ALA A 18 33.45 -25.63 -4.88
CA ALA A 18 32.28 -24.87 -4.46
C ALA A 18 32.75 -23.60 -3.72
N LEU A 19 32.50 -22.43 -4.31
CA LEU A 19 32.69 -21.15 -3.63
C LEU A 19 31.71 -21.05 -2.44
N PRO A 20 32.15 -20.53 -1.28
CA PRO A 20 31.24 -20.27 -0.17
C PRO A 20 30.19 -19.24 -0.59
N GLN A 21 28.92 -19.63 -0.56
CA GLN A 21 27.81 -18.72 -0.80
C GLN A 21 27.76 -17.71 0.35
N PRO A 22 27.61 -16.40 0.07
CA PRO A 22 27.35 -15.44 1.13
C PRO A 22 26.02 -15.80 1.78
N ILE A 23 26.08 -16.10 3.08
CA ILE A 23 24.90 -16.25 3.92
C ILE A 23 24.25 -14.87 3.93
N ALA A 24 23.25 -14.65 3.07
CA ALA A 24 22.36 -13.52 3.18
C ALA A 24 21.57 -13.75 4.47
N GLN A 25 22.12 -13.28 5.59
CA GLN A 25 21.36 -13.17 6.81
C GLN A 25 20.24 -12.17 6.50
N ASP A 26 19.03 -12.72 6.47
CA ASP A 26 17.79 -11.99 6.34
C ASP A 26 17.76 -10.96 7.48
N LEU A 27 18.23 -9.76 7.17
CA LEU A 27 18.00 -8.59 7.96
C LEU A 27 16.49 -8.39 7.87
N HIS A 28 15.77 -9.00 8.79
CA HIS A 28 14.46 -8.53 9.25
C HIS A 28 14.70 -7.13 9.82
N HIS A 29 14.97 -6.19 8.91
CA HIS A 29 14.73 -4.78 9.11
C HIS A 29 13.31 -4.76 9.61
N LEU A 30 13.13 -4.24 10.83
CA LEU A 30 11.84 -3.91 11.42
C LEU A 30 11.19 -2.88 10.49
N THR A 31 10.75 -3.34 9.34
CA THR A 31 9.93 -2.59 8.41
C THR A 31 8.63 -2.43 9.17
N PRO A 32 8.21 -1.18 9.44
CA PRO A 32 6.84 -0.94 9.88
C PRO A 32 5.92 -1.75 8.98
N ARG A 33 4.98 -2.50 9.58
CA ARG A 33 4.16 -3.45 8.84
C ARG A 33 3.35 -2.66 7.82
N ALA A 34 3.84 -2.64 6.57
CA ALA A 34 3.23 -1.89 5.49
C ALA A 34 1.75 -2.28 5.39
N ILE A 35 0.87 -1.28 5.28
CA ILE A 35 -0.56 -1.55 5.14
C ILE A 35 -0.79 -2.35 3.85
N ASN A 36 -1.75 -3.28 3.87
CA ASN A 36 -2.17 -3.95 2.65
C ASN A 36 -2.96 -2.96 1.76
N PRO A 37 -2.46 -2.56 0.56
CA PRO A 37 -3.14 -1.60 -0.31
C PRO A 37 -4.50 -2.06 -0.83
N ALA A 38 -4.78 -3.37 -0.80
CA ALA A 38 -6.08 -3.93 -1.18
C ALA A 38 -7.19 -3.58 -0.17
N LEU A 39 -6.82 -3.23 1.07
CA LEU A 39 -7.76 -2.78 2.09
C LEU A 39 -8.08 -1.27 2.00
N VAL A 40 -7.48 -0.56 1.03
CA VAL A 40 -7.76 0.85 0.73
C VAL A 40 -8.72 0.88 -0.47
N PRO A 41 -10.01 1.18 -0.27
CA PRO A 41 -10.97 1.23 -1.37
C PRO A 41 -10.61 2.32 -2.39
N ASP A 42 -11.10 2.17 -3.61
CA ASP A 42 -11.03 3.26 -4.58
C ASP A 42 -11.82 4.48 -4.11
N PHE A 43 -11.37 5.67 -4.52
CA PHE A 43 -12.03 6.91 -4.15
C PHE A 43 -13.43 7.05 -4.73
N GLY A 44 -13.75 6.35 -5.84
CA GLY A 44 -15.05 6.42 -6.51
C GLY A 44 -15.42 7.80 -7.10
N VAL A 45 -14.49 8.75 -7.06
CA VAL A 45 -14.54 10.06 -7.74
C VAL A 45 -13.28 10.14 -8.60
N LYS A 46 -13.37 10.68 -9.82
CA LYS A 46 -12.17 10.96 -10.62
C LYS A 46 -11.68 12.36 -10.29
N SER A 47 -10.37 12.51 -10.15
CA SER A 47 -9.73 13.83 -9.94
C SER A 47 -9.96 14.73 -11.15
N ASN A 48 -9.93 16.05 -10.91
CA ASN A 48 -10.02 17.09 -11.93
C ASN A 48 -11.27 17.03 -12.84
N GLN A 49 -12.41 16.51 -12.34
CA GLN A 49 -13.69 16.53 -13.06
C GLN A 49 -14.33 17.92 -12.96
N THR A 50 -14.19 18.77 -13.97
CA THR A 50 -14.67 20.15 -13.90
C THR A 50 -16.20 20.28 -13.88
N ILE A 51 -16.67 21.40 -13.34
CA ILE A 51 -18.07 21.84 -13.39
C ILE A 51 -18.14 23.07 -14.29
N ALA A 52 -19.12 23.14 -15.20
CA ALA A 52 -19.30 24.29 -16.08
C ALA A 52 -19.48 25.58 -15.25
N ASN A 53 -18.79 26.65 -15.68
CA ASN A 53 -18.83 27.97 -15.03
C ASN A 53 -18.41 27.96 -13.54
N SER A 54 -17.47 27.10 -13.15
CA SER A 54 -16.93 27.03 -11.79
C SER A 54 -15.42 26.75 -11.82
N ALA A 55 -14.69 27.25 -10.82
CA ALA A 55 -13.30 26.87 -10.58
C ALA A 55 -13.17 25.55 -9.79
N ASP A 56 -14.29 25.00 -9.32
CA ASP A 56 -14.35 23.76 -8.56
C ASP A 56 -14.53 22.54 -9.46
N CYS A 57 -14.18 21.38 -8.90
CA CYS A 57 -14.42 20.09 -9.49
C CYS A 57 -15.58 19.35 -8.82
N LYS A 58 -16.07 18.30 -9.48
CA LYS A 58 -17.20 17.49 -9.08
C LYS A 58 -16.77 16.38 -8.12
N GLY A 59 -17.36 16.39 -6.94
CA GLY A 59 -17.33 15.29 -5.97
C GLY A 59 -18.61 14.45 -5.98
N ILE A 60 -18.75 13.64 -4.93
CA ILE A 60 -19.95 12.82 -4.70
C ILE A 60 -21.22 13.70 -4.67
N LYS A 61 -22.29 13.22 -5.32
CA LYS A 61 -23.59 13.90 -5.43
C LYS A 61 -23.48 15.34 -5.97
N ASN A 62 -22.57 15.58 -6.93
CA ASN A 62 -22.30 16.89 -7.53
C ASN A 62 -21.83 17.97 -6.54
N SER A 63 -21.25 17.56 -5.41
CA SER A 63 -20.63 18.49 -4.46
C SER A 63 -19.43 19.19 -5.10
N ARG A 64 -19.20 20.47 -4.76
CA ARG A 64 -18.01 21.21 -5.20
C ARG A 64 -16.82 20.83 -4.33
N ILE A 65 -15.73 20.40 -4.97
CA ILE A 65 -14.49 20.02 -4.31
C ILE A 65 -13.30 20.70 -5.01
N PRO A 66 -12.16 20.89 -4.32
CA PRO A 66 -10.95 21.33 -4.99
C PRO A 66 -10.51 20.35 -6.08
N CYS A 67 -10.00 20.85 -7.20
CA CYS A 67 -9.69 20.00 -8.37
C CYS A 67 -8.54 19.01 -8.17
N GLN A 68 -7.65 19.26 -7.20
CA GLN A 68 -6.64 18.30 -6.76
C GLN A 68 -7.22 17.12 -5.95
N CYS A 69 -8.52 17.11 -5.67
CA CYS A 69 -9.21 16.07 -4.93
C CYS A 69 -10.08 15.19 -5.85
N PRO A 70 -10.11 13.85 -5.65
CA PRO A 70 -9.28 13.11 -4.70
C PRO A 70 -7.78 13.17 -5.04
N PRO A 71 -6.90 12.93 -4.04
CA PRO A 71 -5.47 12.99 -4.23
C PRO A 71 -4.98 11.83 -5.12
N ASN A 72 -3.71 11.85 -5.51
CA ASN A 72 -3.07 10.67 -6.07
C ASN A 72 -3.12 9.50 -5.06
N ARG A 73 -3.54 8.31 -5.51
CA ARG A 73 -3.73 7.13 -4.64
C ARG A 73 -2.43 6.68 -3.96
N GLN A 74 -1.30 6.73 -4.66
CA GLN A 74 0.00 6.37 -4.10
C GLN A 74 0.43 7.36 -3.00
N THR A 75 0.25 8.66 -3.25
CA THR A 75 0.50 9.70 -2.24
C THR A 75 -0.36 9.51 -0.99
N PHE A 76 -1.64 9.18 -1.18
CA PHE A 76 -2.55 8.88 -0.08
C PHE A 76 -2.10 7.65 0.73
N ILE A 77 -1.76 6.54 0.08
CA ILE A 77 -1.29 5.32 0.74
C ILE A 77 0.01 5.57 1.50
N LYS A 78 0.93 6.35 0.94
CA LYS A 78 2.17 6.74 1.63
C LYS A 78 1.86 7.49 2.93
N LYS A 79 0.95 8.47 2.90
CA LYS A 79 0.53 9.21 4.10
C LYS A 79 -0.20 8.33 5.11
N LEU A 80 -1.05 7.41 4.64
CA LEU A 80 -1.74 6.46 5.50
C LEU A 80 -0.75 5.56 6.25
N ASN A 81 0.25 5.01 5.56
CA ASN A 81 1.33 4.26 6.21
C ASN A 81 2.01 5.10 7.29
N GLN A 82 2.38 6.35 6.99
CA GLN A 82 3.02 7.23 7.98
C GLN A 82 2.19 7.40 9.27
N PHE A 83 0.88 7.64 9.16
CA PHE A 83 0.03 7.77 10.33
C PHE A 83 -0.20 6.45 11.08
N VAL A 84 -0.26 5.33 10.36
CA VAL A 84 -0.38 4.00 10.97
C VAL A 84 0.90 3.62 11.71
N ASP A 85 2.05 3.87 11.11
CA ASP A 85 3.37 3.62 11.71
C ASP A 85 3.59 4.47 12.97
N GLN A 86 3.11 5.72 12.95
CA GLN A 86 3.12 6.61 14.11
C GLN A 86 2.04 6.26 15.15
N GLY A 87 1.07 5.41 14.79
CA GLY A 87 -0.14 5.17 15.57
C GLY A 87 -0.98 6.43 15.81
N ASN A 88 -0.71 7.51 15.08
CA ASN A 88 -1.23 8.85 15.36
C ASN A 88 -1.35 9.71 14.10
N ALA A 89 -2.41 10.51 14.04
CA ALA A 89 -2.55 11.65 13.15
C ALA A 89 -2.93 12.88 13.98
N PHE A 90 -1.95 13.75 14.26
CA PHE A 90 -2.16 15.03 14.96
C PHE A 90 -2.93 14.90 16.30
N GLY A 91 -2.53 13.95 17.14
CA GLY A 91 -3.16 13.68 18.45
C GLY A 91 -4.30 12.65 18.41
N THR A 92 -4.75 12.23 17.22
CA THR A 92 -5.79 11.22 17.07
C THR A 92 -5.17 9.85 16.84
N THR A 93 -5.59 8.83 17.59
CA THR A 93 -5.10 7.44 17.40
C THR A 93 -5.47 6.91 16.02
N VAL A 94 -4.51 6.31 15.33
CA VAL A 94 -4.71 5.68 14.01
C VAL A 94 -4.36 4.20 14.09
N LYS A 95 -5.26 3.34 13.60
CA LYS A 95 -5.06 1.90 13.47
C LYS A 95 -5.59 1.43 12.12
N PHE A 96 -4.91 0.46 11.52
CA PHE A 96 -5.31 -0.11 10.22
C PHE A 96 -5.24 -1.64 10.26
N PRO A 97 -6.13 -2.30 11.02
CA PRO A 97 -6.11 -3.76 11.19
C PRO A 97 -6.47 -4.47 9.87
N SER A 98 -6.00 -5.71 9.71
CA SER A 98 -6.31 -6.56 8.54
C SER A 98 -7.58 -7.40 8.69
N GLY A 99 -8.23 -7.41 9.86
CA GLY A 99 -9.42 -8.23 10.12
C GLY A 99 -10.63 -7.82 9.28
N ASN A 100 -11.53 -8.76 9.01
CA ASN A 100 -12.75 -8.53 8.24
C ASN A 100 -13.99 -8.30 9.10
N ASP A 101 -13.86 -8.34 10.42
CA ASP A 101 -14.95 -8.02 11.35
C ASP A 101 -15.32 -6.53 11.28
N THR A 102 -16.52 -6.21 11.77
CA THR A 102 -17.05 -4.84 11.74
C THR A 102 -16.14 -3.86 12.49
N ALA A 103 -15.54 -4.25 13.62
CA ALA A 103 -14.69 -3.33 14.39
C ALA A 103 -13.41 -2.98 13.61
N SER A 104 -12.78 -3.98 12.95
CA SER A 104 -11.64 -3.75 12.07
C SER A 104 -11.98 -2.84 10.88
N GLN A 105 -13.15 -3.03 10.27
CA GLN A 105 -13.62 -2.17 9.17
C GLN A 105 -13.81 -0.72 9.62
N LYS A 106 -14.46 -0.48 10.77
CA LYS A 106 -14.64 0.86 11.35
C LYS A 106 -13.31 1.55 11.63
N GLN A 107 -12.34 0.83 12.21
CA GLN A 107 -11.01 1.38 12.48
C GLN A 107 -10.29 1.79 11.19
N ARG A 108 -10.34 0.95 10.14
CA ARG A 108 -9.80 1.30 8.82
C ARG A 108 -10.48 2.52 8.22
N THR A 109 -11.82 2.58 8.25
CA THR A 109 -12.57 3.74 7.74
C THR A 109 -12.15 5.02 8.45
N ASN A 110 -12.01 4.99 9.78
CA ASN A 110 -11.55 6.15 10.54
C ASN A 110 -10.13 6.57 10.13
N ALA A 111 -9.20 5.61 9.97
CA ALA A 111 -7.86 5.90 9.48
C ALA A 111 -7.88 6.51 8.06
N LEU A 112 -8.67 5.96 7.13
CA LEU A 112 -8.83 6.49 5.77
C LEU A 112 -9.32 7.94 5.77
N ILE A 113 -10.35 8.25 6.58
CA ILE A 113 -10.92 9.60 6.68
C ILE A 113 -9.92 10.57 7.32
N LEU A 114 -9.26 10.17 8.40
CA LEU A 114 -8.24 10.99 9.07
C LEU A 114 -7.08 11.30 8.12
N THR A 115 -6.59 10.32 7.36
CA THR A 115 -5.56 10.55 6.35
C THR A 115 -6.03 11.50 5.26
N LEU A 116 -7.26 11.32 4.75
CA LEU A 116 -7.81 12.16 3.68
C LEU A 116 -7.86 13.63 4.10
N GLN A 117 -8.34 13.91 5.31
CA GLN A 117 -8.55 15.26 5.84
C GLN A 117 -7.24 15.91 6.35
N ASN A 118 -6.21 15.12 6.61
CA ASN A 118 -4.93 15.58 7.15
C ASN A 118 -3.74 15.26 6.22
N LEU A 119 -4.01 15.18 4.90
CA LEU A 119 -3.04 14.72 3.91
C LEU A 119 -1.78 15.59 3.89
N ASN A 120 -1.96 16.91 3.89
CA ASN A 120 -0.86 17.88 3.79
C ASN A 120 -0.47 18.42 5.17
N ASN A 121 -1.44 18.74 6.03
CA ASN A 121 -1.26 19.22 7.40
C ASN A 121 -2.53 18.96 8.23
N LYS A 122 -2.52 19.31 9.53
CA LYS A 122 -3.71 19.22 10.39
C LYS A 122 -4.89 19.99 9.78
N GLY A 123 -5.95 19.27 9.41
CA GLY A 123 -7.15 19.83 8.77
C GLY A 123 -6.94 20.33 7.33
N VAL A 124 -5.78 20.09 6.73
CA VAL A 124 -5.46 20.48 5.35
C VAL A 124 -5.33 19.22 4.50
N GLY A 125 -6.42 18.89 3.83
CA GLY A 125 -6.53 17.72 2.98
C GLY A 125 -7.74 17.81 2.06
N CYS A 126 -8.24 16.67 1.60
CA CYS A 126 -9.42 16.63 0.76
C CYS A 126 -10.70 16.50 1.61
N PRO A 127 -11.79 17.18 1.22
CA PRO A 127 -13.06 17.00 1.90
C PRO A 127 -13.57 15.57 1.66
N LEU A 128 -14.32 15.02 2.62
CA LEU A 128 -14.81 13.65 2.59
C LEU A 128 -15.58 13.31 1.31
N VAL A 129 -16.36 14.26 0.79
CA VAL A 129 -17.15 14.15 -0.45
C VAL A 129 -16.29 14.05 -1.72
N SER A 130 -14.97 14.15 -1.61
CA SER A 130 -14.03 13.81 -2.70
C SER A 130 -13.83 12.30 -2.85
N THR A 131 -14.40 11.50 -1.96
CA THR A 131 -14.27 10.04 -1.95
C THR A 131 -15.57 9.35 -1.54
N THR A 132 -15.66 8.05 -1.78
CA THR A 132 -16.74 7.18 -1.29
C THR A 132 -16.56 6.74 0.17
N PHE A 133 -15.47 7.14 0.85
CA PHE A 133 -15.21 6.78 2.25
C PHE A 133 -16.35 7.17 3.19
N GLY A 134 -17.15 8.17 2.79
CA GLY A 134 -18.37 8.58 3.46
C GLY A 134 -19.41 7.46 3.67
N SER A 135 -19.36 6.42 2.84
CA SER A 135 -20.31 5.32 2.77
C SER A 135 -19.78 4.01 3.38
N LEU A 136 -18.55 4.01 3.88
CA LEU A 136 -17.94 2.84 4.53
C LEU A 136 -18.44 2.69 5.98
N PRO A 137 -18.31 1.49 6.59
CA PRO A 137 -18.69 1.28 7.99
C PRO A 137 -17.94 2.19 8.96
N ARG A 138 -18.64 2.79 9.94
CA ARG A 138 -18.09 3.68 10.98
C ARG A 138 -18.46 3.25 12.39
#